data_AF-A0ABD3W8F7-F1
#
_entry.id   AF-A0ABD3W8F7-F1
#
_cell.length_a   1.000
_cell.length_b   1.000
_cell.length_c   1.000
_cell.angle_alpha   90.00
_cell.angle_beta   90.00
_cell.angle_gamma   90.00
#
_symmetry.space_group_name_H-M   'P 1'
#
loop_
_entity.id
_entity.type
_entity.pdbx_description
1 polymer ?
#
loop_
_entity_poly.entity_id
_entity_poly.type
_entity_poly.pdbx_seq_one_letter_code
_entity_poly.pdbx_strand_id
1 'polypeptide(L)'
;MTEDTIHTPTARATKKSTIGCRTSADKIAEKIGEWFLNSNAYKNNMLCDISLVDYTVGATPKQELIPISEPFCDNCMLFALVPEMEATKSNKNTWRITEICTSKINGIVRQALNNANLDLKGGSYIKAKIPMLLEDNLPENKQQGQIRSTAQEILKYNTKALHRFNTQYNNQRKIVVPVKVDLANIPLAEIISKLSTALTELELNHVYFADIDITQDFANIFNKTEVINFLREKGFNLQGDRDNVWDYDAPTILNNNNGVGRNCITWITKYDNIKTRCKVYNKQVCQWTSAGTTKSIGNHLLDYVKCPDQRLGETFKSQLAQQH
;
A
#
# COMPACT_ATOMS: atom_id res chain seq x y z
N MET A 1 -65.37 21.57 26.40
CA MET A 1 -64.65 22.80 26.02
C MET A 1 -63.18 22.52 26.32
N THR A 2 -62.39 22.04 25.34
CA THR A 2 -61.61 22.86 24.36
C THR A 2 -60.65 23.77 25.14
N GLU A 3 -59.32 23.68 25.10
CA GLU A 3 -58.29 23.39 24.08
C GLU A 3 -56.99 23.04 24.88
N ASP A 4 -56.14 22.04 24.61
CA ASP A 4 -55.35 21.67 23.42
C ASP A 4 -54.61 22.83 22.72
N THR A 5 -53.29 22.97 22.98
CA THR A 5 -52.20 22.74 22.00
C THR A 5 -50.84 23.35 22.47
N ILE A 6 -49.81 22.52 22.66
CA ILE A 6 -48.63 22.25 21.79
C ILE A 6 -47.43 23.23 22.00
N HIS A 7 -46.28 22.72 22.50
CA HIS A 7 -45.06 22.61 21.68
C HIS A 7 -43.85 21.89 22.35
N THR A 8 -43.54 20.69 21.78
CA THR A 8 -42.22 20.08 21.43
C THR A 8 -41.17 19.68 22.50
N PRO A 9 -40.24 18.73 22.21
CA PRO A 9 -40.04 17.94 20.98
C PRO A 9 -39.96 16.41 21.14
N THR A 10 -40.25 15.76 20.01
CA THR A 10 -40.28 14.33 19.72
C THR A 10 -38.97 13.60 20.04
N ALA A 11 -39.10 12.46 20.71
CA ALA A 11 -38.03 11.54 21.00
C ALA A 11 -37.38 11.00 19.72
N ARG A 12 -36.04 11.08 19.71
CA ARG A 12 -35.14 10.47 18.73
C ARG A 12 -35.27 8.95 18.81
N ALA A 13 -36.03 8.34 17.91
CA ALA A 13 -36.07 6.89 17.75
C ALA A 13 -34.72 6.41 17.17
N THR A 14 -33.74 6.21 18.05
CA THR A 14 -32.59 5.38 17.74
C THR A 14 -33.02 3.93 17.90
N LYS A 15 -33.22 3.23 16.77
CA LYS A 15 -33.23 1.77 16.75
C LYS A 15 -31.86 1.29 17.23
N LYS A 16 -31.73 1.06 18.54
CA LYS A 16 -30.66 0.21 19.08
C LYS A 16 -30.91 -1.19 18.52
N SER A 17 -30.07 -1.63 17.59
CA SER A 17 -29.94 -3.05 17.29
C SER A 17 -29.61 -3.76 18.58
N THR A 18 -30.46 -4.70 18.98
CA THR A 18 -30.29 -5.56 20.14
C THR A 18 -29.00 -6.35 19.94
N ILE A 19 -27.90 -5.88 20.55
CA ILE A 19 -26.69 -6.68 20.73
C ILE A 19 -27.10 -7.77 21.74
N GLY A 20 -27.24 -8.99 21.25
CA GLY A 20 -27.49 -10.16 22.09
C GLY A 20 -26.49 -10.19 23.24
N CYS A 21 -27.00 -10.23 24.47
CA CYS A 21 -26.20 -10.32 25.67
C CYS A 21 -25.42 -11.65 25.61
N ARG A 22 -24.11 -11.60 25.33
CA ARG A 22 -23.23 -12.77 25.37
C ARG A 22 -23.30 -13.40 26.76
N THR A 23 -23.47 -14.72 26.80
CA THR A 23 -23.62 -15.44 28.07
C THR A 23 -22.30 -15.42 28.85
N SER A 24 -22.36 -15.65 30.16
CA SER A 24 -21.16 -15.79 31.01
C SER A 24 -20.26 -16.94 30.53
N ALA A 25 -20.84 -17.99 29.94
CA ALA A 25 -20.13 -19.11 29.33
C ALA A 25 -19.27 -18.68 28.14
N ASP A 26 -19.77 -17.79 27.26
CA ASP A 26 -19.02 -17.29 26.11
C ASP A 26 -17.78 -16.50 26.53
N LYS A 27 -17.91 -15.69 27.59
CA LYS A 27 -16.79 -14.92 28.16
C LYS A 27 -15.76 -15.81 28.86
N ILE A 28 -16.19 -16.94 29.43
CA ILE A 28 -15.31 -17.92 30.06
C ILE A 28 -14.55 -18.70 28.97
N ALA A 29 -15.22 -19.12 27.90
CA ALA A 29 -14.59 -19.79 26.76
C ALA A 29 -13.55 -18.88 26.08
N GLU A 30 -13.85 -17.59 25.90
CA GLU A 30 -12.91 -16.59 25.36
C GLU A 30 -11.67 -16.45 26.26
N LYS A 31 -11.85 -16.35 27.59
CA LYS A 31 -10.74 -16.29 28.55
C LYS A 31 -9.92 -17.57 28.63
N ILE A 32 -10.55 -18.73 28.49
CA ILE A 32 -9.85 -20.03 28.44
C ILE A 32 -9.05 -20.13 27.13
N GLY A 33 -9.60 -19.69 26.01
CA GLY A 33 -8.90 -19.61 24.72
C GLY A 33 -7.70 -18.67 24.78
N GLU A 34 -7.88 -17.47 25.33
CA GLU A 34 -6.79 -16.51 25.58
C GLU A 34 -5.72 -17.09 26.51
N TRP A 35 -6.12 -17.75 27.60
CA TRP A 35 -5.17 -18.37 28.53
C TRP A 35 -4.39 -19.51 27.87
N PHE A 36 -5.05 -20.34 27.05
CA PHE A 36 -4.41 -21.44 26.33
C PHE A 36 -3.39 -20.91 25.32
N LEU A 37 -3.76 -19.89 24.55
CA LEU A 37 -2.88 -19.27 23.55
C LEU A 37 -1.71 -18.52 24.21
N ASN A 38 -1.97 -17.71 25.24
CA ASN A 38 -0.94 -16.85 25.83
C ASN A 38 -0.01 -17.60 26.80
N SER A 39 -0.52 -18.58 27.54
CA SER A 39 0.25 -19.26 28.59
C SER A 39 0.98 -20.52 28.10
N ASN A 40 0.43 -21.21 27.09
CA ASN A 40 1.01 -22.47 26.58
C ASN A 40 1.74 -22.31 25.24
N ALA A 41 1.33 -21.38 24.36
CA ALA A 41 2.01 -21.25 23.06
C ALA A 41 3.39 -20.60 23.16
N TYR A 42 3.57 -19.65 24.08
CA TYR A 42 4.83 -18.91 24.26
C TYR A 42 5.91 -19.73 24.98
N LYS A 43 5.54 -20.57 25.96
CA LYS A 43 6.51 -21.37 26.73
C LYS A 43 6.95 -22.68 26.04
N ASN A 44 6.12 -23.25 25.17
CA ASN A 44 6.37 -24.55 24.53
C ASN A 44 6.70 -24.45 23.03
N ASN A 45 7.07 -23.28 22.52
CA ASN A 45 7.42 -23.09 21.10
C ASN A 45 6.29 -23.50 20.12
N MET A 46 5.03 -23.54 20.59
CA MET A 46 3.86 -23.88 19.75
C MET A 46 3.33 -22.68 18.96
N LEU A 47 3.97 -21.50 19.09
CA LEU A 47 3.86 -20.45 18.10
C LEU A 47 4.66 -20.91 16.87
N CYS A 48 4.04 -21.75 16.03
CA CYS A 48 4.52 -21.93 14.68
C CYS A 48 4.60 -20.54 14.06
N ASP A 49 5.81 -20.04 13.81
CA ASP A 49 6.00 -18.86 12.98
C ASP A 49 5.35 -19.20 11.64
N ILE A 50 4.14 -18.69 11.44
CA ILE A 50 3.30 -18.97 10.27
C ILE A 50 4.00 -18.55 8.98
N SER A 51 5.02 -17.69 9.05
CA SER A 51 5.86 -17.37 7.88
C SER A 51 6.80 -18.51 7.45
N LEU A 52 7.06 -19.48 8.34
CA LEU A 52 7.89 -20.66 8.09
C LEU A 52 7.09 -21.88 7.64
N VAL A 53 5.75 -21.80 7.68
CA VAL A 53 4.90 -22.88 7.19
C VAL A 53 5.03 -22.95 5.67
N ASP A 54 5.32 -24.15 5.16
CA ASP A 54 5.19 -24.43 3.73
C ASP A 54 3.71 -24.70 3.41
N TYR A 55 3.04 -23.68 2.89
CA TYR A 55 1.64 -23.73 2.51
C TYR A 55 1.36 -24.56 1.25
N THR A 56 2.40 -25.13 0.63
CA THR A 56 2.27 -26.05 -0.50
C THR A 56 2.25 -27.52 -0.07
N VAL A 57 2.49 -27.82 1.22
CA VAL A 57 2.43 -29.19 1.75
C VAL A 57 1.01 -29.73 1.66
N GLY A 58 0.85 -30.84 0.93
CA GLY A 58 -0.44 -31.49 0.69
C GLY A 58 -1.27 -30.86 -0.45
N ALA A 59 -0.76 -29.79 -1.09
CA ALA A 59 -1.37 -29.27 -2.30
C ALA A 59 -1.28 -30.30 -3.43
N THR A 60 -2.36 -30.45 -4.19
CA THR A 60 -2.34 -31.28 -5.40
C THR A 60 -1.34 -30.67 -6.39
N PRO A 61 -0.36 -31.42 -6.91
CA PRO A 61 0.60 -30.87 -7.86
C PRO A 61 -0.10 -30.31 -9.10
N LYS A 62 0.36 -29.16 -9.59
CA LYS A 62 -0.02 -28.55 -10.88
C LYS A 62 -1.42 -27.93 -10.97
N GLN A 63 -1.85 -27.20 -9.95
CA GLN A 63 -2.98 -26.28 -10.13
C GLN A 63 -2.49 -24.97 -10.75
N GLU A 64 -3.06 -24.59 -11.88
CA GLU A 64 -2.77 -23.30 -12.51
C GLU A 64 -3.24 -22.15 -11.61
N LEU A 65 -2.52 -21.02 -11.62
CA LEU A 65 -3.02 -19.80 -10.97
C LEU A 65 -4.20 -19.27 -11.78
N ILE A 66 -5.39 -19.24 -11.17
CA ILE A 66 -6.62 -18.81 -11.84
C ILE A 66 -6.95 -17.39 -11.39
N PRO A 67 -7.01 -16.40 -12.29
CA PRO A 67 -7.47 -15.05 -11.92
C PRO A 67 -8.86 -15.10 -11.27
N ILE A 68 -9.00 -14.50 -10.09
CA ILE A 68 -10.29 -14.32 -9.42
C ILE A 68 -10.74 -12.86 -9.40
N SER A 69 -9.87 -11.96 -9.87
CA SER A 69 -10.20 -10.57 -10.13
C SER A 69 -9.68 -10.14 -11.49
N GLU A 70 -10.32 -9.13 -12.06
CA GLU A 70 -9.68 -8.30 -13.08
C GLU A 70 -8.48 -7.56 -12.47
N PRO A 71 -7.48 -7.13 -13.27
CA PRO A 71 -6.43 -6.23 -12.80
C PRO A 71 -7.01 -4.91 -12.32
N PHE A 72 -6.56 -4.44 -11.15
CA PHE A 72 -6.97 -3.17 -10.54
C PHE A 72 -5.76 -2.37 -10.07
N CYS A 73 -5.92 -1.06 -9.93
CA CYS A 73 -4.88 -0.19 -9.37
C CYS A 73 -5.17 0.03 -7.88
N ASP A 74 -4.31 -0.43 -6.98
CA ASP A 74 -4.48 -0.13 -5.55
C ASP A 74 -4.23 1.35 -5.28
N ASN A 75 -3.10 1.84 -5.77
CA ASN A 75 -2.67 3.20 -5.54
C ASN A 75 -1.65 3.66 -6.58
N CYS A 76 -1.52 4.98 -6.71
CA CYS A 76 -0.34 5.57 -7.32
C CYS A 76 0.43 6.42 -6.31
N MET A 77 1.74 6.53 -6.51
CA MET A 77 2.56 7.50 -5.82
C MET A 77 2.86 8.68 -6.74
N LEU A 78 2.65 9.87 -6.19
CA LEU A 78 3.11 11.13 -6.72
C LEU A 78 4.20 11.69 -5.80
N PHE A 79 4.92 12.70 -6.25
CA PHE A 79 5.64 13.59 -5.34
C PHE A 79 5.35 15.05 -5.67
N ALA A 80 5.15 15.85 -4.63
CA ALA A 80 5.10 17.30 -4.75
C ALA A 80 6.47 17.90 -4.43
N LEU A 81 6.89 18.88 -5.21
CA LEU A 81 8.02 19.75 -4.87
C LEU A 81 7.48 20.97 -4.17
N VAL A 82 8.02 21.24 -2.98
CA VAL A 82 7.67 22.43 -2.20
C VAL A 82 8.93 23.16 -1.77
N PRO A 83 8.89 24.48 -1.63
CA PRO A 83 10.04 25.24 -1.15
C PRO A 83 10.30 24.91 0.32
N GLU A 84 11.57 24.96 0.73
CA GLU A 84 11.97 24.64 2.11
C GLU A 84 11.21 25.43 3.18
N MET A 85 10.80 26.67 2.90
CA MET A 85 10.00 27.46 3.85
C MET A 85 8.65 26.84 4.23
N GLU A 86 8.12 25.91 3.43
CA GLU A 86 6.89 25.14 3.71
C GLU A 86 7.15 23.89 4.58
N ALA A 87 8.40 23.66 4.95
CA ALA A 87 8.84 22.55 5.76
C ALA A 87 9.60 23.01 7.01
N THR A 88 9.46 22.23 8.07
CA THR A 88 10.20 22.38 9.31
C THR A 88 10.96 21.10 9.59
N LYS A 89 12.21 21.23 10.05
CA LYS A 89 13.02 20.08 10.46
C LYS A 89 12.81 19.86 11.95
N SER A 90 12.30 18.68 12.32
CA SER A 90 12.23 18.28 13.73
C SER A 90 13.61 17.90 14.26
N ASN A 91 13.78 17.95 15.58
CA ASN A 91 15.01 17.59 16.29
C ASN A 91 15.53 16.16 15.99
N LYS A 92 14.68 15.28 15.44
CA LYS A 92 15.02 13.90 15.05
C LYS A 92 15.44 13.76 13.57
N ASN A 93 15.98 14.83 12.96
CA ASN A 93 16.34 14.87 11.53
C ASN A 93 15.18 14.51 10.57
N THR A 94 13.94 14.63 11.02
CA THR A 94 12.76 14.32 10.19
C THR A 94 12.12 15.62 9.74
N TRP A 95 11.93 15.78 8.44
CA TRP A 95 11.19 16.91 7.88
C TRP A 95 9.69 16.75 8.11
N ARG A 96 8.98 17.87 8.27
CA ARG A 96 7.52 17.94 8.34
C ARG A 96 7.06 19.12 7.49
N ILE A 97 6.06 18.92 6.66
CA ILE A 97 5.40 20.03 5.97
C ILE A 97 4.29 20.63 6.84
N THR A 98 3.96 21.89 6.61
CA THR A 98 2.85 22.56 7.30
C THR A 98 1.50 21.89 6.95
N GLU A 99 0.50 22.01 7.84
CA GLU A 99 -0.86 21.53 7.56
C GLU A 99 -1.49 22.27 6.37
N ILE A 100 -1.17 23.56 6.21
CA ILE A 100 -1.57 24.39 5.08
C ILE A 100 -0.99 23.82 3.78
N CYS A 101 0.32 23.55 3.74
CA CYS A 101 0.97 22.95 2.59
C CYS A 101 0.40 21.56 2.26
N THR A 102 0.16 20.74 3.28
CA THR A 102 -0.46 19.41 3.12
C THR A 102 -1.85 19.51 2.48
N SER A 103 -2.68 20.42 2.99
CA SER A 103 -4.03 20.66 2.48
C SER A 103 -4.00 21.17 1.05
N LYS A 104 -3.06 22.07 0.72
CA LYS A 104 -2.84 22.59 -0.64
C LYS A 104 -2.46 21.47 -1.62
N ILE A 105 -1.50 20.62 -1.26
CA ILE A 105 -1.09 19.47 -2.09
C ILE A 105 -2.29 18.55 -2.34
N ASN A 106 -3.01 18.17 -1.28
CA ASN A 106 -4.18 17.31 -1.41
C ASN A 106 -5.28 17.94 -2.27
N GLY A 107 -5.48 19.26 -2.17
CA GLY A 107 -6.41 20.02 -3.00
C GLY A 107 -6.04 19.99 -4.48
N ILE A 108 -4.78 20.28 -4.80
CA ILE A 108 -4.23 20.21 -6.17
C ILE A 108 -4.44 18.80 -6.77
N VAL A 109 -4.07 17.76 -6.01
CA VAL A 109 -4.19 16.38 -6.49
C VAL A 109 -5.65 16.00 -6.73
N ARG A 110 -6.54 16.34 -5.79
CA ARG A 110 -7.96 16.06 -5.95
C ARG A 110 -8.56 16.80 -7.14
N GLN A 111 -8.20 18.07 -7.31
CA GLN A 111 -8.71 18.88 -8.41
C GLN A 111 -8.28 18.31 -9.77
N ALA A 112 -6.98 17.98 -9.93
CA ALA A 112 -6.48 17.42 -11.18
C ALA A 112 -7.14 16.08 -11.54
N LEU A 113 -7.36 15.21 -10.56
CA LEU A 113 -8.04 13.93 -10.77
C LEU A 113 -9.52 14.14 -11.12
N ASN A 114 -10.21 15.04 -10.43
CA ASN A 114 -11.61 15.36 -10.73
C ASN A 114 -11.77 15.96 -12.13
N ASN A 115 -10.88 16.88 -12.53
CA ASN A 115 -10.89 17.47 -13.88
C ASN A 115 -10.64 16.43 -14.97
N ALA A 116 -9.84 15.40 -14.68
CA ALA A 116 -9.64 14.26 -15.56
C ALA A 116 -10.81 13.25 -15.53
N ASN A 117 -11.88 13.51 -14.78
CA ASN A 117 -12.99 12.59 -14.54
C ASN A 117 -12.56 11.25 -13.91
N LEU A 118 -11.56 11.31 -13.03
CA LEU A 118 -11.17 10.23 -12.11
C LEU A 118 -11.79 10.53 -10.76
N ASP A 119 -13.11 10.32 -10.66
CA ASP A 119 -13.90 10.63 -9.47
C ASP A 119 -13.44 9.79 -8.28
N LEU A 120 -12.76 10.45 -7.33
CA LEU A 120 -12.35 9.86 -6.06
C LEU A 120 -13.60 9.68 -5.18
N LYS A 121 -14.36 8.61 -5.45
CA LYS A 121 -15.56 8.25 -4.67
C LYS A 121 -15.24 8.06 -3.19
N GLY A 122 -16.24 8.29 -2.34
CA GLY A 122 -16.17 8.22 -0.88
C GLY A 122 -15.45 6.96 -0.40
N GLY A 123 -14.28 7.16 0.22
CA GLY A 123 -13.37 6.10 0.64
C GLY A 123 -11.94 6.29 0.11
N SER A 124 -11.78 6.91 -1.06
CA SER A 124 -10.47 7.18 -1.65
C SER A 124 -9.76 8.30 -0.86
N TYR A 125 -8.51 8.06 -0.44
CA TYR A 125 -7.74 9.04 0.32
C TYR A 125 -6.46 9.46 -0.41
N ILE A 126 -6.13 10.75 -0.25
CA ILE A 126 -4.84 11.31 -0.65
C ILE A 126 -4.06 11.55 0.63
N LYS A 127 -2.86 10.97 0.72
CA LYS A 127 -2.02 11.06 1.93
C LYS A 127 -0.59 11.45 1.59
N ALA A 128 -0.24 12.67 1.98
CA ALA A 128 1.17 13.08 2.07
C ALA A 128 1.92 12.21 3.08
N LYS A 129 3.15 11.84 2.73
CA LYS A 129 4.08 11.06 3.55
C LYS A 129 5.18 11.97 4.08
N ILE A 130 6.09 11.38 4.85
CA ILE A 130 7.22 12.10 5.44
C ILE A 130 8.05 12.72 4.31
N PRO A 131 8.22 14.05 4.30
CA PRO A 131 9.00 14.76 3.30
C PRO A 131 10.50 14.56 3.49
N MET A 132 11.27 14.93 2.48
CA MET A 132 12.74 14.89 2.50
C MET A 132 13.31 16.01 1.62
N LEU A 133 14.53 16.43 1.91
CA LEU A 133 15.24 17.34 1.01
C LEU A 133 15.64 16.59 -0.26
N LEU A 134 15.48 17.24 -1.42
CA LEU A 134 15.85 16.65 -2.71
C LEU A 134 17.36 16.34 -2.76
N GLU A 135 18.17 17.21 -2.15
CA GLU A 135 19.62 17.14 -2.09
C GLU A 135 20.15 16.20 -0.97
N ASP A 136 19.30 15.66 -0.10
CA ASP A 136 19.76 14.74 0.96
C ASP A 136 20.30 13.43 0.37
N ASN A 137 21.46 12.98 0.85
CA ASN A 137 22.02 11.66 0.55
C ASN A 137 21.38 10.60 1.46
N LEU A 138 20.13 10.24 1.17
CA LEU A 138 19.43 9.15 1.86
C LEU A 138 19.74 7.79 1.21
N PRO A 139 19.95 6.72 2.00
CA PRO A 139 20.06 5.36 1.47
C PRO A 139 18.85 5.00 0.61
N GLU A 140 19.08 4.51 -0.61
CA GLU A 140 18.03 4.14 -1.58
C GLU A 140 17.19 2.93 -1.14
N ASN A 141 17.65 2.19 -0.13
CA ASN A 141 16.95 1.01 0.39
C ASN A 141 15.65 1.31 1.16
N LYS A 142 15.31 2.60 1.37
CA LYS A 142 14.01 3.03 1.91
C LYS A 142 13.12 3.56 0.78
N GLN A 143 11.80 3.31 0.85
CA GLN A 143 10.81 3.83 -0.11
C GLN A 143 10.96 5.35 -0.33
N GLN A 144 11.32 6.09 0.72
CA GLN A 144 11.64 7.52 0.65
C GLN A 144 12.83 7.80 -0.27
N GLY A 145 13.93 7.03 -0.14
CA GLY A 145 15.09 7.13 -1.01
C GLY A 145 14.77 6.86 -2.48
N GLN A 146 13.86 5.91 -2.75
CA GLN A 146 13.39 5.62 -4.12
C GLN A 146 12.65 6.82 -4.73
N ILE A 147 11.65 7.36 -4.04
CA ILE A 147 10.88 8.51 -4.54
C ILE A 147 11.77 9.74 -4.72
N ARG A 148 12.74 9.96 -3.82
CA ARG A 148 13.76 11.01 -3.98
C ARG A 148 14.59 10.81 -5.24
N SER A 149 15.11 9.60 -5.46
CA SER A 149 15.90 9.27 -6.66
C SER A 149 15.08 9.49 -7.93
N THR A 150 13.82 9.04 -7.94
CA THR A 150 12.88 9.28 -9.04
C THR A 150 12.66 10.78 -9.27
N ALA A 151 12.50 11.57 -8.20
CA ALA A 151 12.37 13.02 -8.31
C ALA A 151 13.63 13.68 -8.91
N GLN A 152 14.82 13.25 -8.48
CA GLN A 152 16.09 13.73 -9.04
C GLN A 152 16.21 13.40 -10.52
N GLU A 153 15.85 12.18 -10.92
CA GLU A 153 15.89 11.73 -12.31
C GLU A 153 14.90 12.50 -13.19
N ILE A 154 13.65 12.65 -12.76
CA ILE A 154 12.63 13.42 -13.49
C ILE A 154 13.07 14.87 -13.68
N LEU A 155 13.59 15.52 -12.62
CA LEU A 155 14.02 16.92 -12.69
C LEU A 155 15.29 17.13 -13.50
N LYS A 156 16.15 16.11 -13.60
CA LYS A 156 17.33 16.11 -14.47
C LYS A 156 16.92 16.27 -15.95
N TYR A 157 15.84 15.60 -16.37
CA TYR A 157 15.36 15.66 -17.76
C TYR A 157 14.30 16.75 -17.99
N ASN A 158 13.50 17.10 -16.98
CA ASN A 158 12.49 18.16 -17.08
C ASN A 158 13.04 19.52 -16.59
N THR A 159 13.99 20.07 -17.36
CA THR A 159 14.64 21.35 -17.06
C THR A 159 13.68 22.52 -17.01
N LYS A 160 12.58 22.47 -17.79
CA LYS A 160 11.52 23.49 -17.78
C LYS A 160 10.78 23.51 -16.44
N ALA A 161 10.39 22.35 -15.93
CA ALA A 161 9.76 22.24 -14.62
C ALA A 161 10.67 22.78 -13.51
N LEU A 162 11.95 22.39 -13.53
CA LEU A 162 12.94 22.87 -12.58
C LEU A 162 13.10 24.39 -12.64
N HIS A 163 13.16 24.97 -13.84
CA HIS A 163 13.24 26.41 -14.04
C HIS A 163 11.99 27.12 -13.50
N ARG A 164 10.78 26.63 -13.80
CA ARG A 164 9.52 27.19 -13.26
C ARG A 164 9.53 27.23 -11.74
N PHE A 165 9.91 26.11 -11.10
CA PHE A 165 10.00 26.03 -9.65
C PHE A 165 10.99 27.06 -9.08
N ASN A 166 12.20 27.12 -9.64
CA ASN A 166 13.25 28.02 -9.19
C ASN A 166 12.86 29.50 -9.33
N THR A 167 12.18 29.86 -10.43
CA THR A 167 11.69 31.22 -10.65
C THR A 167 10.56 31.57 -9.67
N GLN A 168 9.61 30.66 -9.45
CA GLN A 168 8.48 30.91 -8.55
C GLN A 168 8.90 31.03 -7.08
N TYR A 169 9.93 30.29 -6.68
CA TYR A 169 10.35 30.19 -5.28
C TYR A 169 11.77 30.72 -5.03
N ASN A 170 12.26 31.64 -5.87
CA ASN A 170 13.54 32.34 -5.70
C ASN A 170 14.72 31.41 -5.38
N ASN A 171 14.87 30.32 -6.14
CA ASN A 171 15.92 29.31 -5.96
C ASN A 171 15.99 28.68 -4.55
N GLN A 172 14.88 28.64 -3.81
CA GLN A 172 14.84 27.90 -2.57
C GLN A 172 15.15 26.40 -2.78
N ARG A 173 15.70 25.81 -1.72
CA ARG A 173 15.89 24.36 -1.60
C ARG A 173 14.56 23.63 -1.76
N LYS A 174 14.64 22.43 -2.32
CA LYS A 174 13.47 21.65 -2.74
C LYS A 174 13.19 20.54 -1.75
N ILE A 175 11.99 20.55 -1.20
CA ILE A 175 11.48 19.47 -0.38
C ILE A 175 10.61 18.58 -1.25
N VAL A 176 10.95 17.30 -1.31
CA VAL A 176 10.15 16.25 -1.95
C VAL A 176 9.15 15.72 -0.93
N VAL A 177 7.87 15.86 -1.24
CA VAL A 177 6.77 15.32 -0.44
C VAL A 177 6.15 14.16 -1.21
N PRO A 178 6.36 12.89 -0.79
CA PRO A 178 5.66 11.77 -1.41
C PRO A 178 4.17 11.84 -1.09
N VAL A 179 3.32 11.56 -2.07
CA VAL A 179 1.86 11.58 -1.95
C VAL A 179 1.31 10.26 -2.44
N LYS A 180 0.61 9.53 -1.57
CA LYS A 180 -0.10 8.31 -1.95
C LYS A 180 -1.54 8.66 -2.31
N VAL A 181 -2.00 8.22 -3.48
CA VAL A 181 -3.39 8.36 -3.92
C VAL A 181 -3.99 6.98 -4.01
N ASP A 182 -5.03 6.73 -3.22
CA ASP A 182 -5.86 5.52 -3.35
C ASP A 182 -6.73 5.63 -4.61
N LEU A 183 -6.61 4.65 -5.51
CA LEU A 183 -7.34 4.58 -6.78
C LEU A 183 -8.19 3.31 -6.88
N ALA A 184 -8.35 2.62 -5.76
CA ALA A 184 -8.72 1.23 -5.75
C ALA A 184 -10.17 1.00 -6.24
N ASN A 185 -11.03 2.02 -6.11
CA ASN A 185 -12.43 1.98 -6.53
C ASN A 185 -12.68 2.53 -7.95
N ILE A 186 -11.61 2.85 -8.70
CA ILE A 186 -11.70 3.34 -10.07
C ILE A 186 -11.24 2.21 -11.01
N PRO A 187 -12.02 1.87 -12.06
CA PRO A 187 -11.61 0.84 -13.02
C PRO A 187 -10.24 1.16 -13.64
N LEU A 188 -9.37 0.15 -13.75
CA LEU A 188 -8.01 0.33 -14.26
C LEU A 188 -8.00 0.97 -15.67
N ALA A 189 -8.91 0.56 -16.55
CA ALA A 189 -9.03 1.13 -17.90
C ALA A 189 -9.34 2.64 -17.88
N GLU A 190 -10.14 3.10 -16.92
CA GLU A 190 -10.41 4.53 -16.74
C GLU A 190 -9.18 5.28 -16.24
N ILE A 191 -8.44 4.70 -15.29
CA ILE A 191 -7.17 5.27 -14.81
C ILE A 191 -6.20 5.43 -15.98
N ILE A 192 -5.93 4.35 -16.72
CA ILE A 192 -4.95 4.38 -17.82
C ILE A 192 -5.35 5.39 -18.91
N SER A 193 -6.63 5.48 -19.26
CA SER A 193 -7.09 6.38 -20.32
C SER A 193 -7.13 7.86 -19.92
N LYS A 194 -7.27 8.18 -18.63
CA LYS A 194 -7.46 9.57 -18.14
C LYS A 194 -6.25 10.12 -17.38
N LEU A 195 -5.33 9.27 -16.92
CA LEU A 195 -4.22 9.68 -16.07
C LEU A 195 -3.35 10.75 -16.74
N SER A 196 -3.07 10.65 -18.04
CA SER A 196 -2.27 11.64 -18.79
C SER A 196 -2.79 13.07 -18.67
N THR A 197 -4.12 13.24 -18.66
CA THR A 197 -4.77 14.55 -18.49
C THR A 197 -4.50 15.10 -17.09
N ALA A 198 -4.67 14.28 -16.05
CA ALA A 198 -4.37 14.68 -14.68
C ALA A 198 -2.88 15.03 -14.50
N LEU A 199 -1.97 14.24 -15.09
CA LEU A 199 -0.53 14.47 -14.95
C LEU A 199 -0.08 15.83 -15.49
N THR A 200 -0.71 16.31 -16.57
CA THR A 200 -0.39 17.63 -17.14
C THR A 200 -0.72 18.76 -16.16
N GLU A 201 -1.90 18.70 -15.52
CA GLU A 201 -2.31 19.70 -14.53
C GLU A 201 -1.47 19.63 -13.25
N LEU A 202 -1.13 18.41 -12.82
CA LEU A 202 -0.25 18.19 -11.68
C LEU A 202 1.13 18.81 -11.91
N GLU A 203 1.71 18.65 -13.11
CA GLU A 203 3.05 19.17 -13.43
C GLU A 203 3.12 20.71 -13.38
N LEU A 204 2.04 21.39 -13.78
CA LEU A 204 1.92 22.85 -13.67
C LEU A 204 1.95 23.32 -12.21
N ASN A 205 1.54 22.46 -11.29
CA ASN A 205 1.52 22.71 -9.85
C ASN A 205 2.68 22.04 -9.10
N HIS A 206 3.74 21.66 -9.80
CA HIS A 206 4.93 20.99 -9.25
C HIS A 206 4.65 19.67 -8.53
N VAL A 207 3.63 18.93 -9.01
CA VAL A 207 3.33 17.56 -8.60
C VAL A 207 3.61 16.62 -9.77
N TYR A 208 4.33 15.54 -9.50
CA TYR A 208 4.83 14.64 -10.55
C TYR A 208 4.50 13.20 -10.20
N PHE A 209 4.34 12.38 -11.25
CA PHE A 209 4.11 10.96 -11.13
C PHE A 209 5.39 10.22 -10.74
N ALA A 210 5.31 9.28 -9.80
CA ALA A 210 6.43 8.46 -9.37
C ALA A 210 6.23 6.97 -9.71
N ASP A 211 5.09 6.41 -9.31
CA ASP A 211 4.77 5.01 -9.55
C ASP A 211 3.26 4.75 -9.60
N ILE A 212 2.90 3.55 -10.08
CA ILE A 212 1.55 2.98 -10.00
C ILE A 212 1.66 1.52 -9.60
N ASP A 213 0.85 1.10 -8.62
CA ASP A 213 0.74 -0.29 -8.18
C ASP A 213 -0.51 -0.91 -8.82
N ILE A 214 -0.29 -1.81 -9.79
CA ILE A 214 -1.33 -2.64 -10.40
C ILE A 214 -1.28 -4.04 -9.77
N THR A 215 -2.43 -4.51 -9.32
CA THR A 215 -2.62 -5.78 -8.61
C THR A 215 -3.66 -6.62 -9.33
N GLN A 216 -3.49 -7.95 -9.30
CA GLN A 216 -4.50 -8.91 -9.70
C GLN A 216 -4.50 -10.06 -8.70
N ASP A 217 -5.69 -10.47 -8.26
CA ASP A 217 -5.84 -11.58 -7.33
C ASP A 217 -6.02 -12.90 -8.10
N PHE A 218 -5.37 -13.95 -7.59
CA PHE A 218 -5.43 -15.31 -8.13
C PHE A 218 -5.88 -16.29 -7.04
N ALA A 219 -6.63 -17.32 -7.44
CA ALA A 219 -6.81 -18.53 -6.66
C ALA A 219 -5.59 -19.46 -6.79
N ASN A 220 -5.52 -20.43 -5.89
CA ASN A 220 -4.41 -21.37 -5.70
C ASN A 220 -3.15 -20.72 -5.10
N ILE A 221 -2.19 -21.57 -4.75
CA ILE A 221 -0.96 -21.19 -4.02
C ILE A 221 0.23 -21.44 -4.96
N PHE A 222 1.22 -20.55 -4.94
CA PHE A 222 2.48 -20.79 -5.64
C PHE A 222 3.57 -21.25 -4.67
N ASN A 223 4.49 -22.08 -5.18
CA ASN A 223 5.71 -22.41 -4.47
C ASN A 223 6.80 -21.38 -4.80
N LYS A 224 7.32 -20.73 -3.76
CA LYS A 224 8.33 -19.68 -3.95
C LYS A 224 9.64 -20.18 -4.57
N THR A 225 10.09 -21.37 -4.16
CA THR A 225 11.33 -21.95 -4.67
C THR A 225 11.20 -22.28 -6.15
N GLU A 226 10.06 -22.82 -6.59
CA GLU A 226 9.80 -23.10 -8.00
C GLU A 226 9.80 -21.84 -8.86
N VAL A 227 9.15 -20.76 -8.40
CA VAL A 227 9.15 -19.48 -9.13
C VAL A 227 10.56 -18.87 -9.19
N ILE A 228 11.36 -18.96 -8.11
CA ILE A 228 12.77 -18.53 -8.14
C ILE A 228 13.56 -19.33 -9.18
N ASN A 229 13.43 -20.65 -9.19
CA ASN A 229 14.13 -21.50 -10.15
C ASN A 229 13.73 -21.16 -11.59
N PHE A 230 12.43 -21.00 -11.85
CA PHE A 230 11.92 -20.56 -13.14
C PHE A 230 12.51 -19.22 -13.57
N LEU A 231 12.52 -18.20 -12.69
CA LEU A 231 13.10 -16.90 -13.01
C LEU A 231 14.62 -17.00 -13.27
N ARG A 232 15.35 -17.84 -12.52
CA ARG A 232 16.78 -18.08 -12.77
C ARG A 232 17.03 -18.73 -14.13
N GLU A 233 16.21 -19.69 -14.53
CA GLU A 233 16.26 -20.28 -15.88
C GLU A 233 15.99 -19.25 -16.98
N LYS A 234 15.22 -18.19 -16.68
CA LYS A 234 15.01 -17.03 -17.57
C LYS A 234 16.11 -15.97 -17.50
N GLY A 235 17.22 -16.24 -16.79
CA GLY A 235 18.38 -15.35 -16.73
C GLY A 235 18.30 -14.26 -15.66
N PHE A 236 17.38 -14.37 -14.69
CA PHE A 236 17.36 -13.45 -13.55
C PHE A 236 18.49 -13.76 -12.56
N ASN A 237 19.19 -12.72 -12.11
CA ASN A 237 20.22 -12.84 -11.07
C ASN A 237 19.56 -12.82 -9.67
N LEU A 238 20.16 -13.46 -8.65
CA LEU A 238 19.76 -13.20 -7.27
C LEU A 238 20.48 -11.94 -6.76
N GLN A 239 19.78 -11.12 -5.99
CA GLN A 239 20.40 -9.98 -5.32
C GLN A 239 21.51 -10.45 -4.38
N GLY A 240 22.73 -9.97 -4.61
CA GLY A 240 23.92 -10.38 -3.88
C GLY A 240 24.82 -11.38 -4.63
N ASP A 241 24.39 -11.93 -5.77
CA ASP A 241 25.23 -12.80 -6.62
C ASP A 241 26.35 -12.02 -7.35
N ARG A 242 26.22 -10.69 -7.45
CA ARG A 242 27.27 -9.79 -7.98
C ARG A 242 27.67 -8.82 -6.88
N ASP A 243 28.98 -8.58 -6.74
CA ASP A 243 29.55 -7.61 -5.80
C ASP A 243 28.95 -6.22 -6.05
N ASN A 244 27.94 -5.84 -5.26
CA ASN A 244 27.43 -4.49 -5.04
C ASN A 244 27.14 -3.57 -6.23
N VAL A 245 26.97 -4.08 -7.44
CA VAL A 245 26.40 -3.24 -8.51
C VAL A 245 24.90 -3.46 -8.48
N TRP A 246 24.17 -2.44 -8.00
CA TRP A 246 22.80 -2.20 -8.43
C TRP A 246 22.85 -1.99 -9.95
N ASP A 247 22.99 -3.08 -10.69
CA ASP A 247 23.01 -3.06 -12.15
C ASP A 247 21.55 -2.96 -12.58
N TYR A 248 21.07 -1.71 -12.63
CA TYR A 248 19.67 -1.35 -12.82
C TYR A 248 19.06 -1.86 -14.13
N ASP A 249 19.89 -2.32 -15.07
CA ASP A 249 19.46 -2.88 -16.35
C ASP A 249 19.39 -4.41 -16.37
N ALA A 250 19.90 -5.10 -15.34
CA ALA A 250 19.85 -6.56 -15.27
C ALA A 250 18.61 -7.07 -14.50
N PRO A 251 17.82 -8.01 -15.07
CA PRO A 251 16.73 -8.66 -14.36
C PRO A 251 17.22 -9.32 -13.05
N THR A 252 16.60 -8.95 -11.93
CA THR A 252 17.11 -9.31 -10.59
C THR A 252 15.99 -9.68 -9.63
N ILE A 253 16.13 -10.82 -8.96
CA ILE A 253 15.27 -11.29 -7.86
C ILE A 253 15.78 -10.67 -6.56
N LEU A 254 14.92 -9.99 -5.81
CA LEU A 254 15.31 -9.26 -4.60
C LEU A 254 15.32 -10.16 -3.36
N ASN A 255 16.35 -10.01 -2.52
CA ASN A 255 16.43 -10.63 -1.21
C ASN A 255 15.84 -9.70 -0.15
N ASN A 256 14.51 -9.67 -0.06
CA ASN A 256 13.77 -8.73 0.80
C ASN A 256 12.74 -9.42 1.72
N ASN A 257 12.97 -10.69 2.07
CA ASN A 257 12.07 -11.49 2.92
C ASN A 257 11.66 -10.77 4.22
N ASN A 258 12.61 -10.07 4.85
CA ASN A 258 12.36 -9.33 6.09
C ASN A 258 11.45 -8.09 5.91
N GLY A 259 11.31 -7.59 4.68
CA GLY A 259 10.49 -6.42 4.36
C GLY A 259 9.11 -6.75 3.78
N VAL A 260 9.00 -7.80 2.97
CA VAL A 260 7.76 -8.15 2.25
C VAL A 260 7.10 -9.46 2.71
N GLY A 261 7.74 -10.18 3.63
CA GLY A 261 7.29 -11.50 4.09
C GLY A 261 7.97 -12.64 3.34
N ARG A 262 8.16 -13.77 4.02
CA ARG A 262 8.90 -14.94 3.47
C ARG A 262 8.18 -15.59 2.29
N ASN A 263 6.86 -15.47 2.22
CA ASN A 263 6.01 -16.01 1.15
C ASN A 263 5.71 -14.99 0.02
N CYS A 264 6.55 -13.96 -0.11
CA CYS A 264 6.53 -13.00 -1.20
C CYS A 264 7.83 -13.13 -2.00
N ILE A 265 7.73 -13.09 -3.32
CA ILE A 265 8.87 -12.89 -4.22
C ILE A 265 8.72 -11.51 -4.82
N THR A 266 9.82 -10.76 -4.84
CA THR A 266 9.92 -9.51 -5.59
C THR A 266 11.04 -9.63 -6.61
N TRP A 267 10.82 -9.15 -7.82
CA TRP A 267 11.88 -9.00 -8.81
C TRP A 267 11.75 -7.66 -9.54
N ILE A 268 12.87 -7.20 -10.09
CA ILE A 268 12.97 -6.03 -10.95
C ILE A 268 13.30 -6.52 -12.35
N THR A 269 12.63 -5.95 -13.34
CA THR A 269 12.90 -6.16 -14.76
C THR A 269 12.58 -4.88 -15.54
N LYS A 270 12.80 -4.91 -16.84
CA LYS A 270 12.53 -3.79 -17.76
C LYS A 270 11.64 -4.30 -18.89
N TYR A 271 10.49 -3.65 -19.09
CA TYR A 271 9.59 -3.88 -20.23
C TYR A 271 9.44 -2.58 -20.99
N ASP A 272 9.72 -2.56 -22.29
CA ASP A 272 9.64 -1.35 -23.14
C ASP A 272 10.32 -0.11 -22.54
N ASN A 273 11.51 -0.31 -21.97
CA ASN A 273 12.28 0.71 -21.24
C ASN A 273 11.66 1.22 -19.93
N ILE A 274 10.51 0.69 -19.53
CA ILE A 274 9.88 0.96 -18.24
C ILE A 274 10.43 -0.04 -17.24
N LYS A 275 10.99 0.49 -16.15
CA LYS A 275 11.42 -0.33 -15.02
C LYS A 275 10.19 -0.83 -14.26
N THR A 276 10.05 -2.14 -14.16
CA THR A 276 8.92 -2.78 -13.50
C THR A 276 9.39 -3.53 -12.26
N ARG A 277 8.71 -3.28 -11.14
CA ARG A 277 8.84 -4.10 -9.93
C ARG A 277 7.65 -5.03 -9.85
N CYS A 278 7.90 -6.31 -10.05
CA CYS A 278 6.88 -7.34 -9.97
C CYS A 278 6.91 -8.02 -8.60
N LYS A 279 5.74 -8.43 -8.11
CA LYS A 279 5.61 -9.19 -6.87
C LYS A 279 4.56 -10.27 -7.06
N VAL A 280 4.86 -11.46 -6.54
CA VAL A 280 3.89 -12.54 -6.37
C VAL A 280 3.99 -13.00 -4.93
N TYR A 281 2.86 -13.10 -4.26
CA TYR A 281 2.84 -13.38 -2.84
C TYR A 281 1.55 -14.06 -2.42
N ASN A 282 1.67 -14.99 -1.46
CA ASN A 282 0.51 -15.67 -0.91
C ASN A 282 -0.23 -14.66 -0.04
N LYS A 283 -1.35 -14.13 -0.55
CA LYS A 283 -2.03 -12.95 0.01
C LYS A 283 -2.32 -13.13 1.49
N GLN A 284 -2.98 -14.23 1.87
CA GLN A 284 -3.31 -14.51 3.28
C GLN A 284 -2.07 -14.57 4.18
N VAL A 285 -1.05 -15.32 3.77
CA VAL A 285 0.19 -15.50 4.54
C VAL A 285 0.95 -14.19 4.70
N CYS A 286 1.04 -13.39 3.63
CA CYS A 286 1.72 -12.11 3.67
C CYS A 286 0.93 -11.06 4.46
N GLN A 287 -0.40 -11.15 4.49
CA GLN A 287 -1.19 -10.36 5.43
C GLN A 287 -0.83 -10.71 6.87
N TRP A 288 -0.74 -12.00 7.21
CA TRP A 288 -0.41 -12.42 8.58
C TRP A 288 1.03 -12.09 9.02
N THR A 289 1.95 -11.98 8.07
CA THR A 289 3.39 -11.92 8.36
C THR A 289 4.02 -10.57 8.03
N SER A 290 3.34 -9.69 7.31
CA SER A 290 3.88 -8.38 6.97
C SER A 290 3.83 -7.40 8.14
N ALA A 291 4.90 -6.62 8.30
CA ALA A 291 5.01 -5.60 9.35
C ALA A 291 3.98 -4.45 9.22
N GLY A 292 3.33 -4.31 8.05
CA GLY A 292 2.30 -3.31 7.80
C GLY A 292 0.94 -3.71 8.38
N THR A 293 0.51 -4.94 8.12
CA THR A 293 -0.82 -5.45 8.52
C THR A 293 -0.84 -5.96 9.95
N THR A 294 0.25 -6.57 10.42
CA THR A 294 0.38 -7.04 11.82
C THR A 294 0.24 -5.91 12.83
N LYS A 295 0.58 -4.67 12.46
CA LYS A 295 0.39 -3.48 13.32
C LYS A 295 -1.07 -3.04 13.47
N SER A 296 -1.92 -3.34 12.49
CA SER A 296 -3.32 -2.87 12.46
C SER A 296 -4.33 -3.95 12.86
N ILE A 297 -4.06 -5.21 12.55
CA ILE A 297 -4.96 -6.34 12.84
C ILE A 297 -4.41 -7.19 13.99
N GLY A 298 -3.10 -7.42 14.01
CA GLY A 298 -2.44 -8.40 14.88
C GLY A 298 -1.85 -9.54 14.06
N ASN A 299 -1.17 -10.48 14.72
CA ASN A 299 -0.58 -11.66 14.10
C ASN A 299 -1.25 -12.98 14.53
N HIS A 300 -2.40 -12.91 15.21
CA HIS A 300 -3.14 -14.08 15.64
C HIS A 300 -4.31 -14.37 14.68
N LEU A 301 -4.58 -15.65 14.43
CA LEU A 301 -5.70 -16.10 13.57
C LEU A 301 -7.05 -15.50 14.00
N LEU A 302 -7.27 -15.31 15.30
CA LEU A 302 -8.50 -14.74 15.86
C LEU A 302 -8.77 -13.30 15.36
N ASP A 303 -7.71 -12.53 15.12
CA ASP A 303 -7.81 -11.14 14.66
C ASP A 303 -8.33 -11.08 13.22
N TYR A 304 -8.02 -12.09 12.42
CA TYR A 304 -8.46 -12.22 11.03
C TYR A 304 -9.87 -12.75 10.89
N VAL A 305 -10.38 -13.53 11.86
CA VAL A 305 -11.80 -13.98 11.86
C VAL A 305 -12.77 -12.79 11.92
N LYS A 306 -12.36 -11.69 12.56
CA LYS A 306 -13.14 -10.45 12.67
C LYS A 306 -12.91 -9.47 11.51
N CYS A 307 -12.01 -9.81 10.57
CA CYS A 307 -11.49 -9.03 9.44
C CYS A 307 -12.11 -7.62 9.24
N PRO A 308 -11.50 -6.56 9.78
CA PRO A 308 -12.03 -5.21 9.62
C PRO A 308 -11.74 -4.57 8.24
N ASP A 309 -10.89 -5.19 7.41
CA ASP A 309 -10.55 -4.70 6.07
C ASP A 309 -11.56 -5.18 5.02
N GLN A 310 -12.22 -4.24 4.36
CA GLN A 310 -13.33 -4.54 3.44
C GLN A 310 -12.89 -5.38 2.23
N ARG A 311 -11.78 -5.02 1.57
CA ARG A 311 -11.29 -5.71 0.36
C ARG A 311 -10.79 -7.11 0.69
N LEU A 312 -10.10 -7.24 1.81
CA LEU A 312 -9.68 -8.54 2.31
C LEU A 312 -10.91 -9.41 2.64
N GLY A 313 -11.94 -8.82 3.23
CA GLY A 313 -13.23 -9.46 3.45
C GLY A 313 -13.92 -9.90 2.15
N GLU A 314 -13.87 -9.09 1.08
CA GLU A 314 -14.40 -9.43 -0.24
C GLU A 314 -13.64 -10.61 -0.86
N THR A 315 -12.30 -10.60 -0.83
CA THR A 315 -11.48 -11.75 -1.29
C THR A 315 -11.85 -13.03 -0.55
N PHE A 316 -11.99 -13.00 0.77
CA PHE A 316 -12.35 -14.21 1.55
C PHE A 316 -13.81 -14.66 1.41
N LYS A 317 -14.70 -13.79 0.90
CA LYS A 317 -16.10 -14.13 0.61
C LYS A 317 -16.31 -14.68 -0.80
N SER A 318 -15.30 -14.60 -1.67
CA SER A 318 -15.34 -15.21 -3.01
C SER A 318 -15.57 -16.72 -2.91
N GLN A 319 -16.54 -17.25 -3.66
CA GLN A 319 -16.81 -18.69 -3.70
C GLN A 319 -15.59 -19.49 -4.15
N LEU A 320 -14.84 -18.98 -5.13
CA LEU A 320 -13.60 -19.60 -5.60
C LEU A 320 -12.54 -19.61 -4.50
N ALA A 321 -12.39 -18.53 -3.74
CA ALA A 321 -11.44 -18.48 -2.63
C ALA A 321 -11.84 -19.36 -1.43
N GLN A 322 -13.11 -19.77 -1.34
CA GLN A 322 -13.59 -20.69 -0.28
C GLN A 322 -13.48 -22.16 -0.68
N GLN A 323 -13.35 -22.44 -1.97
CA GLN A 323 -13.25 -23.79 -2.53
C GLN A 323 -11.79 -24.29 -2.64
N HIS A 324 -10.82 -23.39 -2.46
CA HIS A 324 -9.39 -23.61 -2.58
C HIS A 324 -8.67 -23.13 -1.31
#